data_AF-A0A2V5YQW0-F1
#
_entry.id   AF-A0A2V5YQW0-F1
#
_cell.length_a   1.000
_cell.length_b   1.000
_cell.length_c   1.000
_cell.angle_alpha   90.00
_cell.angle_beta   90.00
_cell.angle_gamma   90.00
#
_symmetry.space_group_name_H-M   'P 1'
#
loop_
_entity.id
_entity.type
_entity.pdbx_description
1 polymer ?
#
loop_
_entity_poly.entity_id
_entity_poly.type
_entity_poly.pdbx_seq_one_letter_code
_entity_poly.pdbx_strand_id
1 'polypeptide(L)'
;MIEAQSKEYVVRRRYAAGAKEQADKLCCPVDYDSKYLKAIPPEVIERDYGCGDPSRYVREGETVLDLGSGTGKICFIAAQIVGPKGKVIGVDMTDEMLEVARRNAPIV
;
A
#
# COMPACT_ATOMS: atom_id res chain seq x y z
N MET A 1 -1.06 35.65 11.66
CA MET A 1 -1.60 34.51 12.43
C MET A 1 -1.42 33.27 11.56
N ILE A 2 -0.68 32.27 12.02
CA ILE A 2 -0.58 30.98 11.31
C ILE A 2 -1.82 30.20 11.74
N GLU A 3 -2.76 29.95 10.83
CA GLU A 3 -3.86 29.03 11.08
C GLU A 3 -3.26 27.66 11.43
N ALA A 4 -3.65 27.13 12.58
CA ALA A 4 -3.26 25.78 12.97
C ALA A 4 -3.82 24.80 11.93
N GLN A 5 -2.93 24.13 11.21
CA GLN A 5 -3.31 23.15 10.19
C GLN A 5 -4.15 22.03 10.83
N SER A 6 -5.20 21.59 10.14
CA SER A 6 -6.03 20.48 10.63
C SER A 6 -5.20 19.18 10.75
N LYS A 7 -5.59 18.28 11.66
CA LYS A 7 -4.94 16.98 11.81
C LYS A 7 -4.93 16.20 10.49
N GLU A 8 -6.05 16.23 9.77
CA GLU A 8 -6.17 15.61 8.45
C GLU A 8 -5.16 16.18 7.46
N TYR A 9 -5.02 17.50 7.38
CA TYR A 9 -4.04 18.14 6.51
C TYR A 9 -2.61 17.69 6.83
N VAL A 10 -2.24 17.65 8.11
CA VAL A 10 -0.90 17.23 8.54
C VAL A 10 -0.62 15.78 8.13
N VAL A 11 -1.59 14.88 8.33
CA VAL A 11 -1.48 13.48 7.94
C VAL A 11 -1.41 13.33 6.42
N ARG A 12 -2.32 13.94 5.68
CA ARG A 12 -2.36 13.90 4.22
C ARG A 12 -1.03 14.37 3.62
N ARG A 13 -0.51 15.51 4.09
CA ARG A 13 0.78 16.06 3.64
C ARG A 13 1.94 15.11 3.93
N ARG A 14 1.95 14.44 5.10
CA ARG A 14 3.01 13.50 5.49
C ARG A 14 3.07 12.29 4.56
N TYR A 15 1.92 11.69 4.24
CA TYR A 15 1.86 10.53 3.34
C TYR A 15 2.07 10.92 1.88
N ALA A 16 1.54 12.06 1.42
CA ALA A 16 1.81 12.59 0.09
C ALA A 16 3.32 12.82 -0.16
N ALA A 17 4.06 13.30 0.84
CA ALA A 17 5.52 13.41 0.78
C ALA A 17 6.18 12.03 0.73
N GLY A 18 5.73 11.09 1.56
CA GLY A 18 6.22 9.70 1.58
C GLY A 18 6.00 8.94 0.27
N ALA A 19 5.02 9.32 -0.53
CA ALA A 19 4.79 8.74 -1.86
C ALA A 19 5.83 9.18 -2.90
N LYS A 20 6.52 10.30 -2.66
CA LYS A 20 7.54 10.86 -3.57
C LYS A 20 8.94 10.43 -3.16
N GLU A 21 9.21 10.46 -1.87
CA GLU A 21 10.52 10.15 -1.29
C GLU A 21 10.34 9.19 -0.11
N GLN A 22 11.29 8.27 0.03
CA GLN A 22 11.28 7.34 1.16
C GLN A 22 11.34 8.12 2.46
N ALA A 23 10.37 7.86 3.32
CA ALA A 23 10.29 8.52 4.61
C ALA A 23 10.78 7.60 5.73
N ASP A 24 11.89 7.99 6.36
CA ASP A 24 12.45 7.29 7.51
C ASP A 24 11.43 7.15 8.66
N LYS A 25 11.47 5.99 9.32
CA LYS A 25 10.71 5.66 10.56
C LYS A 25 9.18 5.55 10.44
N LEU A 26 8.63 5.32 9.25
CA LEU A 26 7.20 5.03 9.10
C LEU A 26 6.84 3.54 9.14
N CYS A 27 7.77 2.66 8.79
CA CYS A 27 7.51 1.22 8.67
C CYS A 27 7.96 0.47 9.94
N CYS A 28 7.13 -0.44 10.44
CA CYS A 28 7.54 -1.40 11.47
C CYS A 28 8.18 -2.62 10.80
N PRO A 29 9.15 -3.30 11.44
CA PRO A 29 9.63 -4.58 10.94
C PRO A 29 8.47 -5.59 10.97
N VAL A 30 8.08 -6.07 9.81
CA VAL A 30 7.05 -7.09 9.61
C VAL A 30 7.66 -8.20 8.78
N ASP A 31 7.49 -9.44 9.22
CA ASP A 31 7.95 -10.62 8.50
C ASP A 31 6.86 -11.04 7.50
N TYR A 32 7.14 -10.88 6.21
CA TYR A 32 6.29 -11.35 5.11
C TYR A 32 6.92 -12.59 4.49
N ASP A 33 6.10 -13.49 3.94
CA ASP A 33 6.64 -14.55 3.09
C ASP A 33 7.33 -13.92 1.87
N SER A 34 8.66 -13.97 1.88
CA SER A 34 9.54 -13.33 0.89
C SER A 34 9.22 -13.70 -0.55
N LYS A 35 8.52 -14.82 -0.81
CA LYS A 35 8.09 -15.20 -2.15
C LYS A 35 7.19 -14.14 -2.80
N TYR A 36 6.31 -13.50 -2.01
CA TYR A 36 5.35 -12.54 -2.53
C TYR A 36 6.00 -11.20 -2.89
N LEU A 37 7.12 -10.86 -2.25
CA LEU A 37 7.83 -9.60 -2.50
C LEU A 37 8.54 -9.59 -3.87
N LYS A 38 8.88 -10.77 -4.42
CA LYS A 38 9.64 -10.90 -5.67
C LYS A 38 8.90 -10.36 -6.90
N ALA A 39 7.57 -10.39 -6.87
CA ALA A 39 6.73 -9.93 -7.98
C ALA A 39 6.31 -8.46 -7.84
N ILE A 40 6.69 -7.79 -6.75
CA ILE A 40 6.27 -6.43 -6.45
C ILE A 40 7.35 -5.45 -6.94
N PRO A 41 6.99 -4.42 -7.72
CA PRO A 41 7.95 -3.40 -8.13
C PRO A 41 8.65 -2.76 -6.92
N PRO A 42 9.99 -2.54 -6.96
CA PRO A 42 10.75 -2.00 -5.83
C PRO A 42 10.19 -0.69 -5.27
N GLU A 43 9.73 0.20 -6.15
CA GLU A 43 9.13 1.48 -5.76
C GLU A 43 7.92 1.33 -4.82
N VAL A 44 7.11 0.29 -5.03
CA VAL A 44 5.95 0.01 -4.16
C VAL A 44 6.43 -0.42 -2.77
N ILE A 45 7.49 -1.24 -2.69
CA ILE A 45 8.05 -1.75 -1.44
C ILE A 45 8.74 -0.62 -0.65
N GLU A 46 9.59 0.18 -1.33
CA GLU A 46 10.39 1.25 -0.72
C GLU A 46 9.52 2.37 -0.12
N ARG A 47 8.31 2.55 -0.65
CA ARG A 47 7.35 3.57 -0.22
C ARG A 47 6.14 3.00 0.51
N ASP A 48 6.27 1.78 1.02
CA ASP A 48 5.27 1.17 1.89
C ASP A 48 5.52 1.53 3.37
N TYR A 49 4.44 1.91 4.04
CA TYR A 49 4.46 2.41 5.41
C TYR A 49 3.52 1.64 6.34
N GLY A 50 3.25 0.37 6.00
CA GLY A 50 2.43 -0.52 6.81
C GLY A 50 3.17 -1.10 8.02
N CYS A 51 2.41 -1.68 8.95
CA CYS A 51 2.98 -2.30 10.17
C CYS A 51 2.45 -3.72 10.46
N GLY A 52 1.84 -4.39 9.48
CA GLY A 52 1.36 -5.76 9.64
C GLY A 52 1.24 -6.55 8.34
N ASP A 53 1.02 -7.86 8.49
CA ASP A 53 0.79 -8.80 7.40
C ASP A 53 -0.61 -9.44 7.48
N PRO A 54 -1.62 -8.82 6.86
CA PRO A 54 -2.96 -9.39 6.77
C PRO A 54 -3.07 -10.49 5.70
N SER A 55 -2.05 -10.71 4.86
CA SER A 55 -2.11 -11.63 3.71
C SER A 55 -2.39 -13.07 4.12
N ARG A 56 -1.95 -13.47 5.31
CA ARG A 56 -2.21 -14.79 5.92
C ARG A 56 -3.68 -15.16 6.09
N TYR A 57 -4.59 -14.20 5.99
CA TYR A 57 -6.03 -14.41 6.12
C TYR A 57 -6.77 -14.45 4.77
N VAL A 58 -6.07 -14.15 3.68
CA VAL A 58 -6.62 -14.08 2.33
C VAL A 58 -6.65 -15.48 1.71
N ARG A 59 -7.70 -15.80 0.95
CA ARG A 59 -7.86 -17.07 0.23
C ARG A 59 -8.11 -16.88 -1.25
N GLU A 60 -7.85 -17.93 -2.02
CA GLU A 60 -8.13 -17.98 -3.46
C GLU A 60 -9.61 -17.66 -3.74
N GLY A 61 -9.86 -16.82 -4.74
CA GLY A 61 -11.19 -16.42 -5.18
C GLY A 61 -11.90 -15.36 -4.33
N GLU A 62 -11.30 -14.91 -3.22
CA GLU A 62 -11.91 -13.86 -2.38
C GLU A 62 -11.88 -12.48 -3.05
N THR A 63 -12.81 -11.61 -2.62
CA THR A 63 -12.72 -10.17 -2.87
C THR A 63 -12.20 -9.48 -1.61
N VAL A 64 -11.05 -8.82 -1.71
CA VAL A 64 -10.35 -8.16 -0.60
C VAL A 64 -10.44 -6.65 -0.75
N LEU A 65 -10.74 -5.95 0.35
CA LEU A 65 -10.68 -4.50 0.48
C LEU A 65 -9.55 -4.11 1.45
N ASP A 66 -8.61 -3.31 0.97
CA ASP A 66 -7.48 -2.78 1.74
C ASP A 66 -7.70 -1.29 2.02
N LEU A 67 -7.77 -0.91 3.29
CA LEU A 67 -8.09 0.44 3.75
C LEU A 67 -6.82 1.14 4.24
N GLY A 68 -6.44 2.22 3.56
CA GLY A 68 -5.10 2.82 3.71
C GLY A 68 -4.05 2.04 2.93
N SER A 69 -4.37 1.66 1.69
CA SER A 69 -3.54 0.76 0.89
C SER A 69 -2.17 1.33 0.51
N GLY A 70 -1.96 2.64 0.64
CA GLY A 70 -0.72 3.31 0.27
C GLY A 70 -0.34 3.05 -1.19
N THR A 71 0.93 2.74 -1.43
CA THR A 71 1.46 2.33 -2.73
C THR A 71 1.00 0.93 -3.17
N GLY A 72 0.28 0.22 -2.30
CA GLY A 72 -0.45 -1.00 -2.64
C GLY A 72 0.26 -2.30 -2.29
N LYS A 73 1.37 -2.32 -1.54
CA LYS A 73 2.14 -3.55 -1.25
C LYS A 73 1.25 -4.72 -0.84
N ILE A 74 0.34 -4.51 0.11
CA ILE A 74 -0.62 -5.54 0.55
C ILE A 74 -1.59 -5.92 -0.57
N CYS A 75 -2.05 -4.97 -1.37
CA CYS A 75 -2.86 -5.27 -2.54
C CYS A 75 -2.13 -6.16 -3.57
N PHE A 76 -0.85 -5.93 -3.83
CA PHE A 76 -0.04 -6.79 -4.72
C PHE A 76 0.16 -8.20 -4.14
N ILE A 77 0.38 -8.31 -2.82
CA ILE A 77 0.48 -9.62 -2.15
C ILE A 77 -0.87 -10.34 -2.23
N ALA A 78 -1.96 -9.66 -1.86
CA ALA A 78 -3.31 -10.23 -1.90
C ALA A 78 -3.70 -10.66 -3.31
N ALA A 79 -3.35 -9.89 -4.35
CA ALA A 79 -3.64 -10.23 -5.75
C ALA A 79 -3.02 -11.58 -6.16
N GLN A 80 -1.81 -11.88 -5.68
CA GLN A 80 -1.16 -13.18 -5.90
C GLN A 80 -1.89 -14.33 -5.20
N ILE A 81 -2.49 -14.08 -4.03
CA ILE A 81 -3.17 -15.12 -3.22
C ILE A 81 -4.59 -15.37 -3.73
N VAL A 82 -5.36 -14.33 -4.00
CA VAL A 82 -6.75 -14.47 -4.47
C VAL A 82 -6.82 -15.04 -5.89
N GLY A 83 -5.75 -14.86 -6.68
CA GLY A 83 -5.64 -15.42 -8.02
C GLY A 83 -6.63 -14.82 -9.03
N PRO A 84 -6.73 -15.39 -10.25
CA PRO A 84 -7.47 -14.80 -11.37
C PRO A 84 -8.99 -14.78 -11.18
N LYS A 85 -9.53 -15.54 -10.23
CA LYS A 85 -10.96 -15.55 -9.89
C LYS A 85 -11.32 -14.57 -8.78
N GLY A 86 -10.32 -14.04 -8.09
CA GLY A 86 -10.51 -13.09 -6.99
C GLY A 86 -10.40 -11.65 -7.43
N LYS A 87 -10.52 -10.73 -6.47
CA LYS A 87 -10.40 -9.30 -6.71
C LYS A 87 -9.78 -8.61 -5.50
N VAL A 88 -8.99 -7.58 -5.75
CA VAL A 88 -8.43 -6.72 -4.70
C VAL A 88 -8.77 -5.27 -5.00
N ILE A 89 -9.22 -4.54 -3.97
CA ILE A 89 -9.58 -3.14 -4.05
C ILE A 89 -8.76 -2.40 -2.99
N GLY A 90 -7.87 -1.51 -3.42
CA GLY A 90 -7.13 -0.61 -2.54
C GLY A 90 -7.83 0.74 -2.44
N VAL A 91 -7.96 1.26 -1.22
CA VAL A 91 -8.46 2.61 -0.94
C VAL A 91 -7.39 3.36 -0.14
N ASP A 92 -7.02 4.54 -0.60
CA ASP A 92 -6.13 5.45 0.11
C ASP A 92 -6.66 6.90 -0.01
N MET A 93 -6.26 7.76 0.91
CA MET A 93 -6.69 9.17 0.93
C MET A 93 -5.86 10.08 0.03
N THR A 94 -4.65 9.65 -0.35
CA THR A 94 -3.68 10.47 -1.08
C THR A 94 -3.56 10.06 -2.54
N ASP A 95 -3.69 11.02 -3.43
CA ASP A 95 -3.57 10.78 -4.88
C ASP A 95 -2.15 10.34 -5.24
N GLU A 96 -1.14 10.83 -4.52
CA GLU A 96 0.26 10.48 -4.76
C GLU A 96 0.56 9.01 -4.47
N MET A 97 0.00 8.44 -3.40
CA MET A 97 0.12 7.01 -3.11
C MET A 97 -0.59 6.18 -4.19
N LEU A 98 -1.81 6.60 -4.54
CA LEU A 98 -2.61 5.93 -5.56
C LEU A 98 -1.97 6.00 -6.95
N GLU A 99 -1.26 7.08 -7.28
CA GLU A 99 -0.51 7.20 -8.53
C GLU A 99 0.60 6.14 -8.60
N VAL A 100 1.41 6.01 -7.54
CA VAL A 100 2.45 4.98 -7.45
C VAL A 100 1.84 3.58 -7.56
N ALA A 101 0.73 3.32 -6.86
CA ALA A 101 0.04 2.04 -6.93
C ALA A 101 -0.45 1.73 -8.36
N ARG A 102 -1.16 2.68 -9.00
CA ARG A 102 -1.78 2.49 -10.32
C ARG A 102 -0.75 2.32 -11.43
N ARG A 103 0.35 3.08 -11.42
CA ARG A 103 1.39 2.96 -12.47
C ARG A 103 2.22 1.68 -12.37
N ASN A 104 2.28 1.09 -11.17
CA ASN A 104 2.97 -0.18 -10.92
C ASN A 104 2.02 -1.38 -10.96
N ALA A 105 0.71 -1.16 -10.99
CA ALA A 105 -0.27 -2.23 -11.03
C ALA A 105 -0.11 -3.06 -12.32
N PRO A 106 -0.20 -4.39 -12.25
CA PRO A 106 -0.11 -5.22 -13.44
C PRO A 106 -1.25 -4.90 -14.38
N ILE A 107 -0.93 -4.69 -15.65
CA ILE A 107 -1.92 -4.62 -16.74
C ILE A 107 -2.33 -6.08 -17.00
N VAL A 108 -3.46 -6.48 -16.42
CA VAL A 108 -4.08 -7.79 -16.58
C VAL A 108 -5.13 -7.77 -17.69
#